data_AF-A0A1C3T5C8-F1
#
_entry.id   AF-A0A1C3T5C8-F1
#
_cell.length_a   1.000
_cell.length_b   1.000
_cell.length_c   1.000
_cell.angle_alpha   90.00
_cell.angle_beta   90.00
_cell.angle_gamma   90.00
#
_symmetry.space_group_name_H-M   'P 1'
#
loop_
_entity.id
_entity.type
_entity.pdbx_description
1 polymer ?
#
loop_
_entity_poly.entity_id
_entity_poly.type
_entity_poly.pdbx_seq_one_letter_code
_entity_poly.pdbx_strand_id
1 'polypeptide(L)'
;MAYAILFFVVEIYDIYISNKDSLKSTIEEIKAYSKTYENDKVTVIDLRKSHSRYLDQEPYIIIVQVERDTENLGRKNSRFF
;
A
#
# COMPACT_ATOMS: atom_id res chain seq x y z
N MET A 1 -7.13 -24.08 -28.73
CA MET A 1 -7.38 -22.63 -28.57
C MET A 1 -6.81 -22.23 -27.22
N ALA A 2 -5.59 -21.67 -27.19
CA ALA A 2 -5.00 -21.15 -25.96
C ALA A 2 -5.48 -19.70 -25.80
N TYR A 3 -6.28 -19.43 -24.77
CA TYR A 3 -6.65 -18.07 -24.43
C TYR A 3 -5.46 -17.44 -23.69
N ALA A 4 -4.78 -16.49 -24.34
CA ALA A 4 -3.84 -15.64 -23.64
C ALA A 4 -4.67 -14.68 -22.77
N ILE A 5 -4.74 -14.94 -21.47
CA ILE A 5 -5.28 -14.00 -20.50
C ILE A 5 -4.27 -12.85 -20.43
N LEU A 6 -4.65 -11.69 -20.98
CA LEU A 6 -3.87 -10.48 -20.90
C LEU A 6 -4.11 -9.88 -19.51
N PHE A 7 -3.25 -10.23 -18.54
CA PHE A 7 -3.28 -9.62 -17.22
C PHE A 7 -2.81 -8.17 -17.34
N PHE A 8 -3.73 -7.22 -17.23
CA PHE A 8 -3.36 -5.82 -17.04
C PHE A 8 -3.14 -5.60 -15.54
N VAL A 9 -1.89 -5.42 -15.14
CA VAL A 9 -1.57 -5.02 -13.76
C VAL A 9 -1.60 -3.50 -13.70
N VAL A 10 -2.36 -2.95 -12.75
CA VAL A 10 -2.32 -1.51 -12.46
C VAL A 10 -1.40 -1.30 -11.26
N GLU A 11 -0.35 -0.50 -11.45
CA GLU A 11 0.56 -0.09 -10.37
C GLU A 11 0.05 1.17 -9.68
N ILE A 12 -0.08 1.12 -8.37
CA ILE A 12 -0.46 2.24 -7.51
C ILE A 12 0.63 2.44 -6.45
N TYR A 13 1.01 3.68 -6.20
CA TYR A 13 1.94 4.05 -5.14
C TYR A 13 1.22 4.81 -4.03
N ASP A 14 1.19 4.21 -2.85
CA ASP A 14 0.60 4.82 -1.64
C ASP A 14 1.70 5.26 -0.67
N ILE A 15 1.48 6.40 -0.02
CA ILE A 15 2.40 6.99 0.95
C ILE A 15 1.71 7.03 2.32
N TYR A 16 2.30 6.32 3.29
CA TYR A 16 1.87 6.36 4.68
C TYR A 16 2.84 7.20 5.49
N ILE A 17 2.31 8.09 6.32
CA ILE A 17 3.07 8.87 7.29
C ILE A 17 2.60 8.42 8.67
N SER A 18 3.52 7.85 9.45
CA SER A 18 3.22 7.26 10.76
C SER A 18 4.23 7.71 11.80
N ASN A 19 3.83 7.88 13.06
CA ASN A 19 4.79 8.15 14.14
C ASN A 19 5.27 6.84 14.77
N LYS A 20 6.22 6.90 15.69
CA LYS A 20 6.79 5.70 16.32
C LYS A 20 5.72 4.82 17.01
N ASP A 21 4.76 5.46 17.66
CA ASP A 21 3.73 4.77 18.45
C ASP A 21 2.68 4.08 17.56
N SER A 22 2.46 4.61 16.34
CA SER A 22 1.49 4.10 15.36
C SER A 22 2.12 3.26 14.22
N LEU A 23 3.45 3.21 14.12
CA LEU A 23 4.12 2.48 13.04
C LEU A 23 3.71 1.01 12.98
N LYS A 24 3.58 0.36 14.14
CA LYS A 24 3.18 -1.05 14.22
C LYS A 24 1.78 -1.27 13.65
N SER A 25 0.81 -0.42 13.99
CA SER A 25 -0.56 -0.56 13.47
C SER A 25 -0.62 -0.27 11.99
N THR A 26 0.12 0.74 11.49
CA THR A 26 0.21 1.02 10.04
C THR A 26 0.76 -0.18 9.26
N ILE A 27 1.78 -0.88 9.78
CA ILE A 27 2.32 -2.09 9.16
C ILE A 27 1.28 -3.23 9.18
N GLU A 28 0.54 -3.38 10.27
CA GLU A 28 -0.53 -4.38 10.39
C GLU A 28 -1.68 -4.11 9.40
N GLU A 29 -2.04 -2.85 9.17
CA GLU A 29 -3.03 -2.44 8.17
C GLU A 29 -2.58 -2.78 6.74
N ILE A 30 -1.33 -2.47 6.38
CA ILE A 30 -0.75 -2.82 5.07
C ILE A 30 -0.79 -4.34 4.85
N LYS A 31 -0.47 -5.14 5.87
CA LYS A 31 -0.55 -6.61 5.81
C LYS A 31 -1.99 -7.11 5.67
N ALA A 32 -2.92 -6.54 6.42
CA ALA A 32 -4.34 -6.90 6.34
C ALA A 32 -4.91 -6.59 4.95
N TYR A 33 -4.48 -5.49 4.34
CA TYR A 33 -4.84 -5.14 2.97
C TYR A 33 -4.39 -6.22 1.97
N SER A 34 -3.13 -6.64 2.01
CA SER A 34 -2.63 -7.74 1.15
C SER A 34 -3.40 -9.05 1.35
N LYS A 35 -3.89 -9.34 2.55
CA LYS A 35 -4.71 -10.53 2.82
C LYS A 35 -6.15 -10.43 2.28
N THR A 36 -6.69 -9.21 2.21
CA THR A 36 -8.09 -8.97 1.81
C THR A 36 -8.26 -9.06 0.29
N TYR A 37 -7.23 -8.70 -0.46
CA TYR A 37 -7.20 -8.73 -1.91
C TYR A 37 -6.17 -9.75 -2.37
N GLU A 38 -6.55 -11.03 -2.36
CA GLU A 38 -5.67 -12.18 -2.61
C GLU A 38 -4.93 -12.11 -3.96
N ASN A 39 -5.51 -11.42 -4.95
CA ASN A 39 -4.90 -11.22 -6.26
C ASN A 39 -4.08 -9.91 -6.36
N ASP A 40 -4.17 -9.02 -5.37
CA ASP A 40 -3.35 -7.81 -5.33
C ASP A 40 -2.00 -8.14 -4.66
N LYS A 41 -0.91 -7.74 -5.29
CA LYS A 41 0.43 -7.89 -4.73
C LYS A 41 0.90 -6.57 -4.14
N VAL A 42 1.23 -6.60 -2.84
CA VAL A 42 1.61 -5.42 -2.07
C VAL A 42 3.08 -5.52 -1.71
N THR A 43 3.86 -4.53 -2.11
CA THR A 43 5.31 -4.47 -1.88
C THR A 43 5.65 -3.18 -1.16
N VAL A 44 6.28 -3.26 0.02
CA VAL A 44 6.87 -2.08 0.66
C VAL A 44 8.19 -1.79 -0.06
N ILE A 45 8.25 -0.65 -0.76
CA ILE A 45 9.42 -0.29 -1.57
C ILE A 45 10.35 0.69 -0.85
N ASP A 46 9.85 1.46 0.12
CA ASP A 46 10.67 2.31 0.97
C ASP A 46 10.08 2.43 2.37
N LEU A 47 10.95 2.49 3.37
CA LEU A 47 10.61 2.79 4.76
C LEU A 47 11.74 3.64 5.31
N ARG A 48 11.47 4.92 5.55
CA ARG A 48 12.48 5.85 6.05
C ARG A 48 11.92 6.77 7.11
N LYS A 49 12.76 7.17 8.06
CA LYS A 49 12.44 8.29 8.92
C LYS A 49 12.56 9.58 8.13
N SER A 50 11.61 10.48 8.31
CA SER A 50 11.66 11.84 7.81
C SER A 50 12.02 12.77 8.95
N HIS A 51 13.00 13.63 8.72
CA HIS A 51 13.37 14.65 9.68
C HIS A 51 12.47 15.86 9.46
N SER A 52 11.55 16.11 10.39
CA SER A 52 10.69 17.29 10.36
C SER A 52 11.21 18.33 11.33
N ARG A 53 11.38 19.58 10.85
CA ARG A 53 11.69 20.73 11.72
C ARG A 53 10.47 21.24 12.49
N TYR A 54 9.28 20.73 12.18
CA TYR A 54 7.99 21.25 12.65
C TYR A 54 7.20 20.26 13.50
N LEU A 55 7.62 18.99 13.56
CA LEU A 55 6.97 17.96 14.36
C LEU A 55 7.88 17.61 15.54
N ASP A 56 7.31 17.48 16.73
CA ASP A 56 8.04 17.06 17.94
C ASP A 56 8.58 15.63 17.85
N GLN A 57 8.08 14.86 16.87
CA GLN A 57 8.51 13.49 16.60
C GLN A 57 8.86 13.34 15.11
N GLU A 58 9.91 12.56 14.83
CA GLU A 58 10.27 12.17 13.47
C GLU A 58 9.27 11.14 12.94
N PRO A 59 8.46 11.47 11.91
CA PRO A 59 7.58 10.49 11.31
C PRO A 59 8.36 9.50 10.43
N TYR A 60 7.81 8.31 10.30
CA TYR A 60 8.18 7.31 9.31
C TYR A 60 7.35 7.54 8.05
N ILE A 61 8.01 7.58 6.91
CA ILE A 61 7.41 7.53 5.58
C ILE A 61 7.52 6.10 5.10
N ILE A 62 6.40 5.50 4.72
CA ILE A 62 6.31 4.18 4.13
C ILE A 62 5.75 4.34 2.73
N ILE A 63 6.47 3.86 1.72
CA ILE A 63 6.00 3.85 0.34
C ILE A 63 5.66 2.40 -0.02
N VAL A 64 4.44 2.20 -0.48
CA VAL A 64 3.91 0.90 -0.84
C VAL A 64 3.54 0.91 -2.31
N GLN A 65 4.03 -0.08 -3.05
CA GLN A 65 3.60 -0.38 -4.40
C GLN A 65 2.54 -1.48 -4.34
N VAL A 66 1.40 -1.21 -4.96
CA VAL A 66 0.31 -2.18 -5.11
C VAL A 66 0.14 -2.50 -6.58
N GLU A 67 0.41 -3.75 -6.94
CA GLU A 67 0.09 -4.35 -8.23
C GLU A 67 -1.34 -4.93 -8.12
N ARG A 68 -2.31 -4.25 -8.73
CA ARG A 68 -3.72 -4.66 -8.72
C ARG A 68 -4.01 -5.63 -9.85
N ASP A 69 -4.76 -6.68 -9.55
CA ASP A 69 -5.44 -7.45 -10.59
C ASP A 69 -6.64 -6.68 -11.12
N THR A 70 -6.81 -6.64 -12.44
CA THR A 70 -8.02 -6.17 -13.11
C THR A 70 -9.33 -6.70 -12.54
N GLU A 71 -9.36 -7.94 -12.04
CA GLU A 71 -10.55 -8.51 -11.40
C GLU A 71 -10.96 -7.74 -10.13
N ASN A 72 -10.02 -7.07 -9.47
CA ASN A 72 -10.25 -6.26 -8.27
C ASN A 72 -10.54 -4.77 -8.57
N LEU A 73 -10.34 -4.29 -9.81
CA LEU A 73 -10.57 -2.88 -10.19
C LEU A 73 -12.05 -2.44 -10.09
N GLY A 74 -12.99 -3.38 -10.19
CA GLY A 74 -14.43 -3.11 -10.06
C GLY A 74 -14.94 -2.98 -8.62
N ARG A 75 -14.13 -3.35 -7.62
CA ARG A 75 -14.51 -3.21 -6.20
C ARG A 75 -14.30 -1.77 -5.77
N LYS A 76 -15.42 -1.05 -5.64
CA LYS A 76 -15.48 0.35 -5.19
C LYS A 76 -14.92 0.45 -3.77
N ASN A 77 -13.67 0.86 -3.64
CA ASN A 77 -13.06 1.04 -2.34
C ASN A 77 -13.30 2.46 -1.83
N SER A 78 -14.14 2.57 -0.80
CA SER A 78 -14.66 3.83 -0.28
C SER A 78 -13.72 4.60 0.65
N ARG A 79 -12.44 4.23 0.78
CA ARG A 79 -11.43 5.04 1.50
C ARG A 79 -10.05 4.80 0.92
N PHE A 80 -9.67 5.66 -0.02
CA PHE A 80 -8.30 5.88 -0.47
C PHE A 80 -8.08 7.38 -0.72
N PHE A 81 -8.43 8.20 0.29
CA PHE A 81 -8.14 9.63 0.37
C PHE A 81 -7.65 9.96 1.77
#